data_AF-A0A7V0JVB1-F1
#
_entry.id   AF-A0A7V0JVB1-F1
#
_cell.length_a   1.000
_cell.length_b   1.000
_cell.length_c   1.000
_cell.angle_alpha   90.00
_cell.angle_beta   90.00
_cell.angle_gamma   90.00
#
_symmetry.space_group_name_H-M   'P 1'
#
loop_
_entity.id
_entity.type
_entity.pdbx_description
1 polymer ?
#
loop_
_entity_poly.entity_id
_entity_poly.type
_entity_poly.pdbx_seq_one_letter_code
_entity_poly.pdbx_strand_id
1 'polypeptide(L)' 'MRAVVGLGNPGPEFALTRHNIGFWVVDLLGERDPWEVRRFVWGEVRRSRERLLLKPLTYMNNSGEALG' A
#
# COMPACT_ATOMS: atom_id res chain seq x y z
N MET A 1 -8.40 -13.54 8.10
CA MET A 1 -7.56 -12.71 7.22
C MET A 1 -7.82 -11.23 7.49
N ARG A 2 -6.79 -10.42 7.70
CA ARG A 2 -6.91 -8.97 7.96
C ARG A 2 -6.02 -8.20 7.00
N ALA A 3 -6.53 -7.11 6.44
CA ALA A 3 -5.81 -6.26 5.50
C ALA A 3 -5.64 -4.85 6.09
N VAL A 4 -4.46 -4.28 5.90
CA VAL A 4 -4.19 -2.85 6.12
C VAL A 4 -3.89 -2.24 4.76
N VAL A 5 -4.65 -1.23 4.38
CA VAL A 5 -4.47 -0.52 3.11
C VAL A 5 -3.92 0.87 3.41
N GLY A 6 -2.75 1.15 2.87
CA GLY A 6 -2.16 2.48 2.88
C GLY A 6 -2.64 3.22 1.65
N LEU A 7 -3.39 4.30 1.83
CA LEU A 7 -3.82 5.17 0.72
C LEU A 7 -2.80 6.29 0.48
N GLY A 8 -2.66 6.70 -0.78
CA GLY A 8 -1.72 7.70 -1.25
C GLY A 8 -1.73 7.81 -2.78
N ASN A 9 -0.92 8.71 -3.32
CA ASN A 9 -0.67 8.83 -4.76
C ASN A 9 0.69 8.22 -5.13
N PRO A 10 0.77 7.47 -6.24
CA PRO A 10 2.03 6.97 -6.78
C PRO A 10 2.81 8.12 -7.47
N GLY A 11 4.15 8.06 -7.41
CA GLY A 11 5.03 9.04 -8.05
C GLY A 11 5.97 9.74 -7.06
N PRO A 12 7.23 10.02 -7.45
CA PRO A 12 8.21 10.66 -6.57
C PRO A 12 7.77 12.05 -6.07
N GLU A 13 6.99 12.78 -6.86
CA GLU A 13 6.45 14.09 -6.54
C GLU A 13 5.47 14.08 -5.35
N PHE A 14 4.83 12.93 -5.09
CA PHE A 14 3.89 12.78 -3.97
C PHE A 14 4.53 12.20 -2.71
N ALA A 15 5.78 11.74 -2.80
CA ALA A 15 6.46 10.95 -1.78
C ALA A 15 6.49 11.61 -0.39
N LEU A 16 6.54 12.95 -0.34
CA LEU A 16 6.62 13.75 0.89
C LEU A 16 5.33 14.55 1.21
N THR A 17 4.22 14.22 0.56
CA THR A 17 2.93 14.87 0.82
C THR A 17 2.22 14.23 2.01
N ARG A 18 1.48 15.03 2.80
CA ARG A 18 0.65 14.51 3.90
C ARG A 18 -0.40 13.48 3.43
N HIS A 19 -0.78 13.53 2.15
CA HIS A 19 -1.69 12.56 1.52
C HIS A 19 -1.11 11.15 1.43
N ASN A 20 0.22 10.99 1.49
CA ASN A 20 0.91 9.70 1.41
C ASN A 20 1.21 9.08 2.79
N ILE A 21 0.66 9.63 3.89
CA ILE A 21 0.87 9.07 5.22
C ILE A 21 0.46 7.60 5.33
N GLY A 22 -0.59 7.18 4.60
CA GLY A 22 -1.01 5.78 4.54
C GLY A 22 0.05 4.87 3.93
N PHE A 23 0.72 5.30 2.84
CA PHE A 23 1.84 4.58 2.25
C PHE A 23 3.00 4.45 3.24
N TRP A 24 3.36 5.53 3.94
CA TRP A 24 4.46 5.50 4.91
C TRP A 24 4.19 4.53 6.06
N VAL A 25 2.96 4.51 6.58
CA VAL A 25 2.56 3.56 7.64
C VAL A 25 2.69 2.12 7.13
N VAL A 26 2.25 1.83 5.91
CA VAL A 26 2.40 0.48 5.32
C VAL A 26 3.87 0.10 5.13
N ASP A 27 4.70 1.03 4.65
CA ASP A 27 6.12 0.77 4.47
C ASP A 27 6.78 0.42 5.82
N LEU A 28 6.52 1.20 6.87
CA LEU A 28 7.01 0.95 8.23
C LEU A 28 6.51 -0.37 8.82
N LEU A 29 5.25 -0.75 8.59
CA LEU A 29 4.72 -2.05 9.00
C LEU A 29 5.40 -3.20 8.24
N GLY A 30 5.76 -2.95 6.99
CA GLY A 30 6.45 -3.89 6.12
C GLY A 30 7.90 -4.18 6.53
N GLU A 31 8.49 -3.39 7.42
CA GLU A 31 9.85 -3.61 7.94
C GLU A 31 9.88 -4.55 9.16
N ARG A 32 8.74 -4.80 9.81
CA ARG A 32 8.68 -5.48 11.12
C ARG A 32 8.69 -7.01 11.06
N ASP A 33 8.36 -7.59 9.91
CA ASP A 33 8.15 -9.02 9.71
C ASP A 33 8.69 -9.43 8.33
N PRO A 34 8.98 -10.72 8.09
CA PRO A 34 9.17 -11.21 6.74
C PRO A 34 7.83 -11.16 5.99
N TRP A 35 7.83 -10.49 4.84
CA TRP A 35 6.68 -10.38 3.95
C TRP A 35 7.01 -10.94 2.57
N GLU A 36 6.08 -11.72 2.01
CA GLU A 36 6.08 -12.00 0.58
C GLU A 36 5.55 -10.78 -0.15
N VAL A 37 6.36 -10.19 -1.04
CA VAL A 37 5.99 -8.98 -1.78
C VAL A 37 5.62 -9.36 -3.22
N ARG A 38 4.46 -8.90 -3.67
CA ARG A 38 4.01 -9.00 -5.06
C ARG A 38 3.63 -7.62 -5.57
N ARG A 39 4.10 -7.28 -6.77
CA ARG A 39 3.78 -6.02 -7.46
C ARG A 39 2.84 -6.33 -8.61
N PHE A 40 1.79 -5.54 -8.71
CA PHE A 40 0.79 -5.57 -9.77
C PHE A 40 0.72 -4.18 -10.40
N VAL A 41 0.11 -4.10 -11.58
CA VAL A 41 -0.13 -2.81 -12.26
C VAL A 41 -0.93 -1.86 -11.38
N TRP A 42 -1.86 -2.40 -10.58
CA TRP A 42 -2.75 -1.63 -9.72
C TRP A 42 -2.21 -1.40 -8.30
N GLY A 43 -1.09 -2.00 -7.90
CA GLY A 43 -0.66 -1.93 -6.50
C GLY A 43 0.46 -2.85 -6.08
N GLU A 44 1.00 -2.61 -4.89
CA GLU A 44 1.89 -3.53 -4.18
C GLU A 44 1.12 -4.24 -3.07
N VAL A 45 1.29 -5.56 -2.98
CA VAL A 45 0.72 -6.40 -1.90
C VAL A 45 1.85 -7.07 -1.16
N ARG A 46 1.83 -6.97 0.17
CA ARG A 46 2.72 -7.69 1.08
C ARG A 46 1.89 -8.68 1.90
N ARG A 47 2.29 -9.95 1.94
CA ARG A 47 1.59 -11.00 2.70
C ARG A 47 2.49 -11.62 3.77
N SER A 48 1.94 -11.78 4.98
CA SER A 48 2.59 -12.50 6.08
C SER A 48 1.54 -13.23 6.90
N ARG A 49 1.54 -14.58 6.83
CA ARG A 49 0.51 -15.44 7.44
C ARG A 49 -0.90 -15.02 6.98
N GLU A 50 -1.76 -14.60 7.92
CA GLU A 50 -3.13 -14.12 7.65
C GLU A 50 -3.25 -12.60 7.50
N ARG A 51 -2.12 -11.89 7.40
CA ARG A 51 -2.04 -10.44 7.29
C ARG A 51 -1.68 -10.02 5.87
N LEU A 52 -2.32 -8.96 5.41
CA LEU A 52 -2.04 -8.30 4.14
C LEU A 52 -1.74 -6.82 4.39
N LEU A 53 -0.71 -6.30 3.71
CA LEU A 53 -0.51 -4.87 3.55
C LEU A 53 -0.66 -4.53 2.06
N LEU A 54 -1.37 -3.45 1.76
CA LEU A 54 -1.63 -3.02 0.38
C LEU A 54 -1.25 -1.55 0.20
N LYS A 55 -0.59 -1.25 -0.91
CA LYS A 55 -0.38 0.11 -1.44
C LYS A 55 -0.92 0.17 -2.86
N PRO A 56 -2.15 0.65 -3.08
CA PRO A 56 -2.68 0.86 -4.43
C PRO A 56 -1.77 1.82 -5.21
N LEU A 57 -1.51 1.52 -6.47
CA LEU A 57 -0.82 2.41 -7.41
C LEU A 57 -1.80 3.11 -8.36
N THR A 58 -3.07 3.15 -7.98
CA THR A 58 -4.06 4.05 -8.57
C THR A 58 -3.94 5.44 -7.93
N TYR A 59 -4.39 6.48 -8.62
CA TYR A 59 -4.53 7.79 -7.99
C TYR A 59 -5.54 7.71 -6.83
N MET A 60 -5.35 8.56 -5.82
CA MET A 60 -6.13 8.57 -4.58
C MET A 60 -7.65 8.68 -4.80
N ASN A 61 -8.07 9.38 -5.86
CA ASN A 61 -9.49 9.49 -6.23
C ASN A 61 -10.09 8.19 -6.78
N ASN A 62 -9.25 7.23 -7.19
CA ASN A 62 -9.64 5.95 -7.79
C ASN A 62 -9.19 4.76 -6.93
N SER A 63 -8.86 4.96 -5.66
CA SER A 63 -8.37 3.89 -4.78
C SER A 63 -9.40 2.78 -4.54
N GLY A 64 -10.70 3.07 -4.73
CA GLY A 64 -11.78 2.08 -4.65
C GLY A 64 -11.73 1.02 -5.75
N GLU A 65 -11.22 1.34 -6.95
CA GLU A 65 -11.10 0.39 -8.06
C GLU A 65 -10.01 -0.67 -7.80
N ALA A 66 -9.02 -0.35 -6.96
CA ALA A 66 -7.95 -1.28 -6.59
C ALA A 66 -8.34 -2.25 -5.45
N LEU A 67 -9.48 -2.01 -4.81
CA LEU A 67 -9.97 -2.79 -3.67
C LEU A 67 -11.23 -3.61 -3.97
N GLY A 68 -11.86 -3.37 -5.13
CA GLY A 68 -13.04 -4.10 -5.63
C GLY A 68 -12.71 -5.46 -6.23
#